data_AF-A0A0B6Z2G7-F1
#
_entry.id   AF-A0A0B6Z2G7-F1
#
_cell.length_a   1.000
_cell.length_b   1.000
_cell.length_c   1.000
_cell.angle_alpha   90.00
_cell.angle_beta   90.00
_cell.angle_gamma   90.00
#
_symmetry.space_group_name_H-M   'P 1'
#
loop_
_entity.id
_entity.type
_entity.pdbx_description
1 polymer ?
#
loop_
_entity_poly.entity_id
_entity_poly.type
_entity_poly.pdbx_seq_one_letter_code
_entity_poly.pdbx_strand_id
1 'polypeptide(L)'
;MNNNNNYNMPENVPNPLSPRDWATRIQIHGILSKKPLGHQSNRWTKRFFLVKDGFLMYYDVNEKKDYERRDYFNIHPKGVIPLGECHFKSCREPQQPFCILLESPGIDGKMMLAAESEFERDRWLEILEQSRRVTWNNTQLGDEMIRGLQSEGLKAAIEKQCYIDRLQSEVLALSEEKMKSEELERLNHELEGEKEKLESFTKEIQEEYD
;
A
#
# COMPACT_ATOMS: atom_id res chain seq x y z
N MET A 1 6.25 -27.75 28.55
CA MET A 1 4.81 -27.48 28.78
C MET A 1 4.68 -26.08 29.37
N ASN A 2 3.73 -25.32 28.80
CA ASN A 2 3.21 -24.01 29.20
C ASN A 2 4.11 -22.77 29.08
N ASN A 3 4.09 -22.17 27.88
CA ASN A 3 4.31 -20.72 27.70
C ASN A 3 2.93 -20.05 27.59
N ASN A 4 2.49 -19.41 28.68
CA ASN A 4 1.34 -18.50 28.67
C ASN A 4 1.79 -17.12 28.16
N ASN A 5 1.63 -16.87 26.86
CA ASN A 5 1.67 -15.50 26.33
C ASN A 5 0.26 -14.92 26.39
N ASN A 6 -0.06 -14.31 27.52
CA ASN A 6 -1.21 -13.40 27.67
C ASN A 6 -0.94 -12.12 26.85
N TYR A 7 -1.47 -12.05 25.64
CA TYR A 7 -1.64 -10.78 24.93
C TYR A 7 -2.81 -10.02 25.57
N ASN A 8 -2.52 -9.26 26.63
CA ASN A 8 -3.43 -8.23 27.13
C ASN A 8 -3.44 -7.07 26.12
N MET A 9 -4.47 -7.03 25.27
CA MET A 9 -4.82 -5.82 24.52
C MET A 9 -5.57 -4.86 25.47
N PRO A 10 -5.23 -3.57 25.51
CA PRO A 10 -5.96 -2.60 26.32
C PRO A 10 -7.39 -2.42 25.82
N GLU A 11 -8.35 -2.66 26.71
CA GLU A 11 -9.79 -2.76 26.47
C GLU A 11 -10.51 -1.40 26.27
N ASN A 12 -9.85 -0.41 25.64
CA ASN A 12 -10.44 0.92 25.42
C ASN A 12 -10.05 1.50 24.06
N VAL A 13 -10.40 0.77 22.99
CA VAL A 13 -10.48 1.35 21.65
C VAL A 13 -11.95 1.72 21.43
N PRO A 14 -12.31 3.00 21.22
CA PRO A 14 -13.67 3.37 20.86
C PRO A 14 -14.05 2.58 19.61
N ASN A 15 -15.16 1.85 19.67
CA ASN A 15 -15.67 1.04 18.59
C ASN A 15 -15.64 1.86 17.28
N PRO A 16 -14.76 1.57 16.31
CA PRO A 16 -14.84 2.24 15.03
C PRO A 16 -16.15 1.75 14.41
N LEU A 17 -16.98 2.73 14.03
CA LEU A 17 -18.19 2.58 13.23
C LEU A 17 -18.06 1.41 12.24
N SER A 18 -19.15 0.67 12.03
CA SER A 18 -19.13 -0.62 11.34
C SER A 18 -18.31 -0.56 10.04
N PRO A 19 -17.50 -1.59 9.71
CA PRO A 19 -16.65 -1.59 8.51
C PRO A 19 -17.38 -1.37 7.19
N ARG A 20 -18.72 -1.48 7.17
CA ARG A 20 -19.57 -1.29 5.98
C ARG A 20 -19.90 0.17 5.70
N ASP A 21 -19.75 1.08 6.67
CA ASP A 21 -20.28 2.44 6.56
C ASP A 21 -19.39 3.37 5.73
N TRP A 22 -18.07 3.16 5.69
CA TRP A 22 -17.18 4.03 4.91
C TRP A 22 -17.20 3.68 3.41
N ALA A 23 -17.25 2.39 3.08
CA ALA A 23 -17.14 1.90 1.70
C ALA A 23 -18.40 2.17 0.85
N THR A 24 -19.53 2.51 1.47
CA THR A 24 -20.80 2.81 0.79
C THR A 24 -21.20 4.28 0.85
N ARG A 25 -20.49 5.11 1.64
CA ARG A 25 -20.87 6.50 1.87
C ARG A 25 -20.70 7.36 0.62
N ILE A 26 -21.81 7.65 -0.05
CA ILE A 26 -21.89 8.65 -1.10
C ILE A 26 -21.84 10.05 -0.46
N GLN A 27 -20.99 10.92 -0.98
CA GLN A 27 -20.79 12.27 -0.45
C GLN A 27 -21.94 13.21 -0.88
N ILE A 28 -22.37 13.10 -2.14
CA ILE A 28 -23.55 13.79 -2.66
C ILE A 28 -24.12 13.02 -3.85
N HIS A 29 -25.44 13.08 -4.02
CA HIS A 29 -26.12 12.57 -5.20
C HIS A 29 -27.32 13.45 -5.57
N GLY A 30 -27.74 13.40 -6.84
CA GLY A 30 -28.85 14.23 -7.31
C GLY A 30 -29.00 14.22 -8.82
N ILE A 31 -30.07 14.83 -9.32
CA ILE A 31 -30.26 15.01 -10.76
C ILE A 31 -29.62 16.34 -11.15
N LEU A 32 -28.73 16.31 -12.13
CA LEU A 32 -28.18 17.52 -12.75
C LEU A 32 -28.41 17.46 -14.26
N SER A 33 -28.54 18.63 -14.88
CA SER A 33 -28.55 18.73 -16.33
C SER A 33 -27.12 18.77 -16.83
N LYS A 34 -26.75 17.88 -17.75
CA LYS A 34 -25.42 17.86 -18.38
C LYS A 34 -25.50 18.30 -19.83
N LYS A 35 -24.46 19.00 -20.27
CA LYS A 35 -24.22 19.34 -21.68
C LYS A 35 -22.96 18.60 -22.16
N PRO A 36 -23.07 17.70 -23.17
CA PRO A 36 -21.89 17.04 -23.73
C PRO A 36 -21.07 18.04 -24.55
N LEU A 37 -19.73 17.89 -24.56
CA LEU A 37 -18.84 18.71 -25.39
C LEU A 37 -18.20 17.80 -26.46
N GLY A 38 -18.39 18.14 -27.75
CA GLY A 38 -17.87 17.39 -28.90
C GLY A 38 -18.94 17.02 -29.96
N HIS A 39 -20.23 17.07 -29.62
CA HIS A 39 -21.33 16.96 -30.59
C HIS A 39 -21.94 18.34 -30.86
N GLN A 40 -22.40 18.59 -32.09
CA GLN A 40 -23.09 19.84 -32.51
C GLN A 40 -24.42 20.10 -31.75
N SER A 41 -24.80 19.25 -30.80
CA SER A 41 -26.03 19.38 -30.03
C SER A 41 -25.76 20.15 -28.73
N ASN A 42 -26.24 21.40 -28.68
CA ASN A 42 -26.29 22.22 -27.47
C ASN A 42 -27.35 21.76 -26.45
N ARG A 43 -27.86 20.52 -26.55
CA ARG A 43 -29.00 20.04 -25.79
C ARG A 43 -28.58 19.57 -24.40
N TRP A 44 -29.19 20.16 -23.38
CA TRP A 44 -29.09 19.72 -21.99
C TRP A 44 -29.85 18.41 -21.78
N THR A 45 -29.24 17.49 -21.02
CA THR A 45 -29.88 16.21 -20.66
C THR A 45 -29.78 16.00 -19.16
N LYS A 46 -30.91 15.68 -18.49
CA LYS A 46 -30.90 15.33 -17.07
C LYS A 46 -30.24 13.97 -16.88
N ARG A 47 -29.39 13.83 -15.87
CA ARG A 47 -28.75 12.57 -15.45
C ARG A 47 -28.67 12.52 -13.94
N PHE A 48 -28.67 11.30 -13.40
CA PHE A 48 -28.41 11.07 -11.98
C PHE A 48 -26.91 11.04 -11.76
N PHE A 49 -26.41 11.97 -10.94
CA PHE A 49 -25.01 12.08 -10.57
C PHE A 49 -24.81 11.65 -9.14
N LEU A 50 -23.63 11.09 -8.86
CA LEU A 50 -23.16 10.80 -7.51
C LEU A 50 -21.66 11.05 -7.40
N VAL A 51 -21.22 11.50 -6.22
CA VAL A 51 -19.81 11.64 -5.87
C VAL A 51 -19.48 10.62 -4.79
N LYS A 52 -18.45 9.83 -5.04
CA LYS A 52 -17.93 8.84 -4.11
C LYS A 52 -16.43 8.69 -4.28
N ASP A 53 -15.68 8.71 -3.18
CA ASP A 53 -14.23 8.44 -3.11
C ASP A 53 -13.39 9.26 -4.11
N GLY A 54 -13.81 10.50 -4.41
CA GLY A 54 -13.09 11.34 -5.38
C GLY A 54 -13.41 11.05 -6.84
N PHE A 55 -14.50 10.32 -7.11
CA PHE A 55 -15.03 10.09 -8.44
C PHE A 55 -16.42 10.70 -8.56
N LEU A 56 -16.67 11.41 -9.67
CA LEU A 56 -18.00 11.79 -10.11
C LEU A 56 -18.50 10.77 -11.13
N MET A 57 -19.61 10.12 -10.81
CA MET A 57 -20.24 9.12 -11.66
C MET A 57 -21.62 9.62 -12.09
N TYR A 58 -22.06 9.21 -13.28
CA TYR A 58 -23.42 9.48 -13.73
C TYR A 58 -24.11 8.31 -14.40
N TYR A 59 -25.43 8.28 -14.23
CA TYR A 59 -26.32 7.21 -14.64
C TYR A 59 -27.54 7.77 -15.38
N ASP A 60 -28.41 6.87 -15.83
CA ASP A 60 -29.73 7.29 -16.29
C ASP A 60 -30.56 7.88 -15.13
N VAL A 61 -31.49 8.78 -15.44
CA VAL A 61 -32.33 9.45 -14.41
C VAL A 61 -33.14 8.42 -13.61
N ASN A 62 -33.54 7.33 -14.26
CA ASN A 62 -34.34 6.28 -13.63
C ASN A 62 -33.60 5.57 -12.49
N GLU A 63 -32.26 5.52 -12.52
CA GLU A 63 -31.49 4.85 -11.47
C GLU A 63 -31.61 5.52 -10.10
N LYS A 64 -31.97 6.81 -10.03
CA LYS A 64 -32.20 7.49 -8.74
C LYS A 64 -33.24 6.75 -7.90
N LYS A 65 -34.32 6.29 -8.52
CA LYS A 65 -35.42 5.58 -7.83
C LYS A 65 -34.97 4.21 -7.32
N ASP A 66 -34.13 3.54 -8.08
CA ASP A 66 -33.61 2.22 -7.69
C ASP A 66 -32.57 2.36 -6.57
N TYR A 67 -31.72 3.37 -6.63
CA TYR A 67 -30.80 3.71 -5.55
C TYR A 67 -31.54 4.02 -4.24
N GLU A 68 -32.56 4.88 -4.28
CA GLU A 68 -33.39 5.23 -3.11
C GLU A 68 -34.12 4.02 -2.52
N ARG A 69 -34.43 3.00 -3.32
CA ARG A 69 -35.10 1.77 -2.86
C ARG A 69 -34.15 0.73 -2.29
N ARG A 70 -32.97 0.58 -2.90
CA ARG A 70 -32.08 -0.56 -2.68
C ARG A 70 -30.88 -0.23 -1.81
N ASP A 71 -30.58 1.06 -1.62
CA ASP A 71 -29.43 1.57 -0.87
C ASP A 71 -28.07 1.09 -1.39
N TYR A 72 -28.03 0.61 -2.63
CA TYR A 72 -26.82 0.31 -3.39
C TYR A 72 -26.93 0.88 -4.80
N PHE A 73 -25.82 1.38 -5.34
CA PHE A 73 -25.76 1.95 -6.68
C PHE A 73 -25.33 0.90 -7.71
N ASN A 74 -25.71 1.12 -8.98
CA ASN A 74 -25.30 0.26 -10.08
C ASN A 74 -23.77 0.36 -10.29
N ILE A 75 -23.07 -0.76 -10.43
CA ILE A 75 -21.61 -0.77 -10.67
C ILE A 75 -21.21 -0.37 -12.09
N HIS A 76 -22.18 -0.12 -12.98
CA HIS A 76 -21.97 0.24 -14.39
C HIS A 76 -22.48 1.65 -14.72
N PRO A 77 -21.76 2.71 -14.27
CA PRO A 77 -22.08 4.08 -14.65
C PRO A 77 -21.96 4.30 -16.16
N LYS A 78 -22.74 5.27 -16.66
CA LYS A 78 -22.64 5.74 -18.05
C LYS A 78 -21.36 6.55 -18.28
N GLY A 79 -20.78 7.11 -17.22
CA GLY A 79 -19.45 7.70 -17.25
C GLY A 79 -18.92 7.95 -15.85
N VAL A 80 -17.59 7.93 -15.75
CA VAL A 80 -16.81 8.11 -14.53
C VAL A 80 -15.78 9.19 -14.77
N ILE A 81 -15.66 10.13 -13.84
CA ILE A 81 -14.71 11.23 -13.92
C ILE A 81 -13.90 11.28 -12.62
N PRO A 82 -12.57 11.05 -12.69
CA PRO A 82 -11.69 11.20 -11.55
C PRO A 82 -11.53 12.67 -11.20
N LEU A 83 -11.83 13.05 -9.95
CA LEU A 83 -11.86 14.44 -9.52
C LEU A 83 -10.48 15.00 -9.13
N GLY A 84 -9.48 14.15 -8.92
CA GLY A 84 -8.17 14.55 -8.40
C GLY A 84 -7.49 15.71 -9.14
N GLU A 85 -7.61 15.75 -10.46
CA GLU A 85 -7.03 16.80 -11.31
C GLU A 85 -8.09 17.72 -11.94
N CYS A 86 -9.35 17.60 -11.53
CA CYS A 86 -10.42 18.42 -12.06
C CYS A 86 -10.40 19.83 -11.45
N HIS A 87 -10.73 20.81 -12.28
CA HIS A 87 -10.97 22.20 -11.87
C HIS A 87 -12.45 22.50 -12.01
N PHE A 88 -13.03 23.10 -10.98
CA PHE A 88 -14.45 23.44 -10.94
C PHE A 88 -14.61 24.97 -10.94
N LYS A 89 -15.53 25.48 -11.75
CA LYS A 89 -15.89 26.91 -11.77
C LYS A 89 -17.41 27.06 -11.82
N SER A 90 -17.95 28.02 -11.08
CA SER A 90 -19.34 28.42 -11.27
C SER A 90 -19.46 29.22 -12.58
N CYS A 91 -20.53 28.98 -13.33
CA CYS A 91 -20.82 29.72 -14.55
C CYS A 91 -22.33 29.93 -14.71
N ARG A 92 -22.72 30.77 -15.68
CA ARG A 92 -24.11 31.06 -16.00
C ARG A 92 -24.32 30.96 -17.50
N GLU A 93 -25.33 30.19 -17.91
CA GLU A 93 -25.77 30.09 -19.31
C GLU A 93 -27.19 30.67 -19.44
N PRO A 94 -27.58 31.22 -20.61
CA PRO A 94 -28.89 31.85 -20.78
C PRO A 94 -30.10 30.98 -20.41
N GLN A 95 -29.98 29.65 -20.58
CA GLN A 95 -31.03 28.67 -20.28
C GLN A 95 -30.86 27.99 -18.92
N GLN A 96 -29.70 28.14 -18.29
CA GLN A 96 -29.31 27.44 -17.07
C GLN A 96 -28.42 28.40 -16.24
N PRO A 97 -28.99 29.16 -15.29
CA PRO A 97 -28.25 30.18 -14.56
C PRO A 97 -27.34 29.61 -13.46
N PHE A 98 -27.50 28.34 -13.08
CA PHE A 98 -26.78 27.72 -11.97
C PHE A 98 -25.85 26.62 -12.48
N CYS A 99 -24.90 27.00 -13.34
CA CYS A 99 -24.00 26.06 -13.98
C CYS A 99 -22.68 25.85 -13.22
N ILE A 100 -22.09 24.68 -13.42
CA ILE A 100 -20.78 24.26 -12.96
C ILE A 100 -20.01 23.78 -14.17
N LEU A 101 -18.87 24.43 -14.44
CA LEU A 101 -17.90 24.01 -15.44
C LEU A 101 -16.87 23.09 -14.76
N LEU A 102 -16.72 21.90 -15.33
CA LEU A 102 -15.72 20.91 -14.96
C LEU A 102 -14.66 20.85 -16.05
N GLU A 103 -13.41 21.15 -15.72
CA GLU A 103 -12.27 21.05 -16.64
C GLU A 103 -11.30 19.98 -16.10
N SER A 104 -11.03 18.93 -16.88
CA SER A 104 -10.07 17.89 -16.52
C SER A 104 -8.91 17.90 -17.53
N PRO A 105 -7.64 17.88 -17.10
CA PRO A 105 -6.50 17.74 -18.00
C PRO A 105 -6.41 16.35 -18.66
N GLY A 106 -6.90 15.31 -17.97
CA GLY A 106 -6.77 13.90 -18.39
C GLY A 106 -7.92 13.38 -19.27
N ILE A 107 -9.02 14.14 -19.39
CA ILE A 107 -10.09 13.89 -20.36
C ILE A 107 -10.04 15.07 -21.32
N ASP A 108 -9.96 14.81 -22.62
CA ASP A 108 -9.90 15.83 -23.67
C ASP A 108 -11.25 16.59 -23.78
N GLY A 109 -11.64 17.30 -22.72
CA GLY A 109 -13.00 17.78 -22.58
C GLY A 109 -13.28 18.61 -21.32
N LYS A 110 -14.13 19.62 -21.51
CA LYS A 110 -14.83 20.33 -20.45
C LYS A 110 -16.25 19.78 -20.35
N MET A 111 -16.78 19.56 -19.15
CA MET A 111 -18.19 19.21 -18.95
C MET A 111 -18.91 20.35 -18.27
N MET A 112 -20.12 20.68 -18.74
CA MET A 112 -20.98 21.61 -18.04
C MET A 112 -22.15 20.86 -17.39
N LEU A 113 -22.36 21.15 -16.12
CA LEU A 113 -23.48 20.70 -15.32
C LEU A 113 -24.33 21.91 -14.93
N ALA A 114 -25.62 21.71 -14.72
CA ALA A 114 -26.51 22.74 -14.18
C ALA A 114 -27.41 22.14 -13.09
N ALA A 115 -27.47 22.85 -11.97
CA ALA A 115 -28.35 22.56 -10.84
C ALA A 115 -29.68 23.32 -10.96
N GLU A 116 -30.67 22.94 -10.16
CA GLU A 116 -31.99 23.59 -10.19
C GLU A 116 -32.02 24.89 -9.39
N SER A 117 -31.07 25.07 -8.47
CA SER A 117 -30.90 26.29 -7.66
C SER A 117 -29.44 26.68 -7.43
N GLU A 118 -29.22 27.93 -7.05
CA GLU A 118 -27.92 28.44 -6.59
C GLU A 118 -27.39 27.66 -5.39
N PHE A 119 -28.26 27.38 -4.40
CA PHE A 119 -27.90 26.60 -3.22
C PHE A 119 -27.39 25.19 -3.58
N GLU A 120 -28.09 24.50 -4.49
CA GLU A 120 -27.64 23.19 -4.95
C GLU A 120 -26.30 23.27 -5.70
N ARG A 121 -26.14 24.25 -6.60
CA ARG A 121 -24.88 24.47 -7.32
C ARG A 121 -23.72 24.62 -6.35
N ASP A 122 -23.87 25.47 -5.34
CA ASP A 122 -22.81 25.77 -4.38
C ASP A 122 -22.49 24.55 -3.49
N ARG A 123 -23.53 23.81 -3.07
CA ARG A 123 -23.34 22.53 -2.37
C ARG A 123 -22.60 21.50 -3.22
N TRP A 124 -22.92 21.39 -4.51
CA TRP A 124 -22.20 20.50 -5.43
C TRP A 124 -20.74 20.93 -5.59
N LEU A 125 -20.48 22.23 -5.79
CA LEU A 125 -19.12 22.77 -5.89
C LEU A 125 -18.30 22.48 -4.63
N GLU A 126 -18.87 22.70 -3.45
CA GLU A 126 -18.21 22.43 -2.17
C GLU A 126 -17.78 20.96 -2.06
N ILE A 127 -18.71 20.02 -2.29
CA ILE A 127 -18.43 18.58 -2.18
C ILE A 127 -17.44 18.12 -3.25
N LEU A 128 -17.53 18.65 -4.48
CA LEU A 128 -16.57 18.33 -5.55
C LEU A 128 -15.15 18.77 -5.17
N GLU A 129 -15.00 19.97 -4.61
CA GLU A 129 -13.71 20.50 -4.17
C GLU A 129 -13.14 19.73 -2.96
N GLN A 130 -14.00 19.38 -1.99
CA GLN A 130 -13.61 18.52 -0.87
C GLN A 130 -13.15 17.14 -1.36
N SER A 131 -13.89 16.55 -2.29
CA SER A 131 -13.59 15.22 -2.84
C SER A 131 -12.26 15.20 -3.60
N ARG A 132 -11.96 16.26 -4.37
CA ARG A 132 -10.66 16.45 -5.02
C ARG A 132 -9.51 16.46 -4.01
N ARG A 133 -9.65 17.22 -2.91
CA ARG A 133 -8.62 17.33 -1.85
C ARG A 133 -8.37 16.01 -1.13
N VAL A 134 -9.42 15.24 -0.87
CA VAL A 134 -9.30 13.92 -0.23
C VAL A 134 -8.48 12.96 -1.10
N THR A 135 -8.73 12.91 -2.41
CA THR A 135 -7.92 12.09 -3.34
C THR A 135 -6.44 12.48 -3.28
N TRP A 136 -6.13 13.78 -3.28
CA TRP A 136 -4.74 14.25 -3.18
C TRP A 136 -4.05 13.81 -1.89
N ASN A 137 -4.73 13.99 -0.74
CA ASN A 137 -4.19 13.60 0.55
C ASN A 137 -3.99 12.08 0.67
N ASN A 138 -4.93 11.29 0.14
CA ASN A 138 -4.83 9.83 0.15
C ASN A 138 -3.66 9.33 -0.71
N THR A 139 -3.39 9.96 -1.86
CA THR A 139 -2.19 9.66 -2.65
C THR A 139 -0.92 9.95 -1.88
N GLN A 140 -0.83 11.11 -1.19
CA GLN A 140 0.34 11.44 -0.39
C GLN A 140 0.58 10.46 0.76
N LEU A 141 -0.48 10.09 1.49
CA LEU A 141 -0.39 9.09 2.56
C LEU A 141 0.03 7.71 2.04
N GLY A 142 -0.50 7.30 0.87
CA GLY A 142 -0.09 6.06 0.19
C GLY A 142 1.38 6.07 -0.18
N ASP A 143 1.87 7.19 -0.74
CA ASP A 143 3.27 7.35 -1.11
C ASP A 143 4.20 7.34 0.12
N GLU A 144 3.80 7.98 1.22
CA GLU A 144 4.55 7.95 2.48
C GLU A 144 4.64 6.55 3.06
N MET A 145 3.53 5.79 3.04
CA MET A 145 3.51 4.41 3.49
C MET A 145 4.42 3.52 2.63
N ILE A 146 4.38 3.66 1.29
CA ILE A 146 5.26 2.93 0.37
C ILE A 146 6.72 3.23 0.68
N ARG A 147 7.08 4.51 0.87
CA ARG A 147 8.44 4.92 1.24
C ARG A 147 8.88 4.30 2.57
N GLY A 148 8.00 4.27 3.56
CA GLY A 148 8.26 3.63 4.86
C GLY A 148 8.58 2.15 4.71
N LEU A 149 7.71 1.40 4.01
CA LEU A 149 7.90 -0.03 3.77
C LEU A 149 9.19 -0.34 2.99
N GLN A 150 9.55 0.50 2.01
CA GLN A 150 10.80 0.36 1.27
C GLN A 150 12.03 0.55 2.18
N SER A 151 11.98 1.54 3.07
CA SER A 151 13.06 1.79 4.04
C SER A 151 13.23 0.63 5.02
N GLU A 152 12.14 0.11 5.55
CA GLU A 152 12.14 -1.05 6.45
C GLU A 152 12.66 -2.31 5.74
N GLY A 153 12.20 -2.56 4.51
CA GLY A 153 12.67 -3.67 3.68
C GLY A 153 14.16 -3.60 3.38
N LEU A 154 14.68 -2.40 3.08
CA LEU A 154 16.11 -2.18 2.88
C LEU A 154 16.90 -2.46 4.17
N LYS A 155 16.44 -1.97 5.32
CA LYS A 155 17.10 -2.19 6.61
C LYS A 155 17.16 -3.68 6.96
N ALA A 156 16.05 -4.40 6.79
CA ALA A 156 15.99 -5.83 7.04
C ALA A 156 16.94 -6.63 6.12
N ALA A 157 17.07 -6.21 4.85
CA ALA A 157 18.01 -6.84 3.92
C ALA A 157 19.47 -6.63 4.34
N ILE A 158 19.82 -5.42 4.78
CA ILE A 158 21.16 -5.12 5.32
C ILE A 158 21.44 -5.95 6.56
N GLU A 159 20.51 -5.99 7.53
CA GLU A 159 20.67 -6.77 8.76
C GLU A 159 20.85 -8.27 8.46
N LYS A 160 20.06 -8.81 7.52
CA LYS A 160 20.21 -10.19 7.05
C LYS A 160 21.59 -10.43 6.45
N GLN A 161 22.11 -9.52 5.64
CA GLN A 161 23.44 -9.66 5.04
C GLN A 161 24.54 -9.65 6.11
N CYS A 162 24.51 -8.69 7.03
CA CYS A 162 25.47 -8.64 8.13
C CYS A 162 25.46 -9.90 9.00
N TYR A 163 24.27 -10.48 9.22
CA TYR A 163 24.14 -11.73 9.96
C TYR A 163 24.77 -12.92 9.19
N ILE A 164 24.56 -13.01 7.88
CA ILE A 164 25.18 -14.02 7.03
C ILE A 164 26.71 -13.88 7.05
N ASP A 165 27.23 -12.67 6.90
CA ASP A 165 28.68 -12.41 6.88
C ASP A 165 29.34 -12.82 8.20
N ARG A 166 28.64 -12.59 9.32
CA ARG A 166 29.09 -13.03 10.64
C ARG A 166 29.15 -14.56 10.74
N LEU A 167 28.09 -15.26 10.30
CA LEU A 167 28.07 -16.72 10.31
C LEU A 167 29.15 -17.31 9.42
N GLN A 168 29.39 -16.72 8.24
CA GLN A 168 30.47 -17.15 7.36
C GLN A 168 31.84 -17.02 8.03
N SER A 169 32.06 -15.91 8.73
CA SER A 169 33.30 -15.68 9.48
C SER A 169 33.50 -16.71 10.61
N GLU A 170 32.43 -17.04 11.35
CA GLU A 170 32.46 -18.07 12.40
C GLU A 170 32.71 -19.48 11.82
N VAL A 171 32.10 -19.82 10.67
CA VAL A 171 32.34 -21.10 9.98
C VAL A 171 33.79 -21.22 9.49
N LEU A 172 34.37 -20.14 8.97
CA LEU A 172 35.77 -20.13 8.54
C LEU A 172 36.72 -20.36 9.72
N ALA A 173 36.53 -19.62 10.82
CA ALA A 173 37.36 -19.77 12.01
C ALA A 173 37.31 -21.21 12.58
N LEU A 174 36.11 -21.80 12.67
CA LEU A 174 35.95 -23.19 13.12
C LEU A 174 36.61 -24.19 12.18
N SER A 175 36.58 -23.94 10.87
CA SER A 175 37.24 -24.80 9.87
C SER A 175 38.76 -24.75 10.01
N GLU A 176 39.34 -23.57 10.27
CA GLU A 176 40.78 -23.41 10.51
C GLU A 176 41.21 -24.10 11.81
N GLU A 177 40.45 -23.95 12.88
CA GLU A 177 40.71 -24.61 14.16
C GLU A 177 40.66 -26.14 14.01
N LYS A 178 39.66 -26.65 13.29
CA LYS A 178 39.52 -28.08 13.00
C LYS A 178 40.74 -28.61 12.22
N MET A 179 41.16 -27.91 11.16
CA MET A 179 42.31 -28.32 10.35
C MET A 179 43.60 -28.38 11.19
N LYS A 180 43.81 -27.38 12.06
CA LYS A 180 44.95 -27.35 12.97
C LYS A 180 44.91 -28.48 14.00
N SER A 181 43.73 -28.81 14.52
CA SER A 181 43.57 -29.95 15.45
C SER A 181 43.88 -31.28 14.76
N GLU A 182 43.40 -31.47 13.53
CA GLU A 182 43.69 -32.69 12.74
C GLU A 182 45.18 -32.83 12.42
N GLU A 183 45.87 -31.72 12.13
CA GLU A 183 47.32 -31.72 11.90
C GLU A 183 48.11 -32.03 13.18
N LEU A 184 47.71 -31.46 14.32
CA LEU A 184 48.30 -31.76 15.62
C LEU A 184 48.10 -33.23 16.01
N GLU A 185 46.92 -33.80 15.77
CA GLU A 185 46.66 -35.22 16.02
C GLU A 185 47.56 -36.12 15.17
N ARG A 186 47.77 -35.78 13.88
CA ARG A 186 48.70 -36.51 13.01
C ARG A 186 50.14 -36.44 13.52
N LEU A 187 50.62 -35.26 13.87
CA LEU A 187 51.99 -35.08 14.38
C LEU A 187 52.18 -35.80 15.71
N ASN A 188 51.18 -35.76 16.59
CA ASN A 188 51.23 -36.47 17.88
C ASN A 188 51.31 -37.99 17.67
N HIS A 189 50.55 -38.54 16.72
CA HIS A 189 50.63 -39.95 16.37
C HIS A 189 52.02 -40.36 15.83
N GLU A 190 52.64 -39.51 15.01
CA GLU A 190 54.00 -39.75 14.49
C GLU A 190 55.05 -39.69 15.60
N LEU A 191 54.98 -38.69 16.48
CA LEU A 191 55.88 -38.54 17.63
C LEU A 191 55.77 -39.70 18.62
N GLU A 192 54.55 -40.18 18.90
CA GLU A 192 54.34 -41.35 19.76
C GLU A 192 55.02 -42.60 19.15
N GLY A 193 54.89 -42.79 17.83
CA GLY A 193 55.54 -43.89 17.12
C GLY A 193 57.08 -43.77 17.07
N GLU A 194 57.64 -42.56 16.97
CA GLU A 194 59.09 -42.35 17.08
C GLU A 194 59.61 -42.58 18.51
N LYS A 195 58.85 -42.12 19.50
CA LYS A 195 59.16 -42.34 20.92
C LYS A 195 59.21 -43.82 21.25
N GLU A 196 58.23 -44.62 20.82
CA GLU A 196 58.23 -46.07 21.01
C GLU A 196 59.49 -46.75 20.43
N LYS A 197 59.93 -46.33 19.23
CA LYS A 197 61.16 -46.84 18.61
C LYS A 197 62.42 -46.45 19.38
N LEU A 198 62.48 -45.22 19.88
CA LEU A 198 63.61 -44.76 20.70
C LEU A 198 63.65 -45.50 22.04
N GLU A 199 62.50 -45.71 22.66
CA GLU A 199 62.38 -46.48 23.91
C GLU A 199 62.81 -47.94 23.71
N SER A 200 62.40 -48.59 22.62
CA SER A 200 62.84 -49.95 22.30
C SER A 200 64.35 -50.02 22.05
N PHE A 201 64.89 -49.09 21.27
CA PHE A 201 66.33 -49.04 20.98
C PHE A 201 67.17 -48.78 22.24
N THR A 202 66.72 -47.86 23.10
CA THR A 202 67.41 -47.58 24.38
C THR A 202 67.39 -48.80 25.29
N LYS A 203 66.27 -49.53 25.32
CA LYS A 203 66.13 -50.77 26.07
C LYS A 203 67.07 -51.87 25.55
N GLU A 204 67.17 -52.06 24.23
CA GLU A 204 68.10 -53.00 23.61
C GLU A 204 69.56 -52.70 23.96
N ILE A 205 69.97 -51.42 23.88
CA ILE A 205 71.32 -51.00 24.31
C ILE A 205 71.53 -51.29 25.80
N GLN A 206 70.55 -50.99 26.66
CA GLN A 206 70.67 -51.25 28.09
C GLN A 206 70.87 -52.75 28.36
N GLU A 207 70.17 -53.63 27.62
CA GLU A 207 70.30 -55.09 27.70
C GLU A 207 71.63 -55.62 27.13
N GLU A 208 72.27 -54.93 26.18
CA GLU A 208 73.60 -55.30 25.65
C GLU A 208 74.77 -54.92 26.57
N TYR A 209 74.58 -53.94 27.47
CA TYR A 209 75.62 -53.40 28.36
C TYR A 209 75.49 -53.86 29.83
N ASP A 210 74.49 -54.67 30.17
CA ASP A 210 74.33 -55.41 31.43
C ASP A 210 74.83 -56.87 31.31
#